data_AF-A0A432H239-F1
#
_entry.id   AF-A0A432H239-F1
#
_cell.length_a   1.000
_cell.length_b   1.000
_cell.length_c   1.000
_cell.angle_alpha   90.00
_cell.angle_beta   90.00
_cell.angle_gamma   90.00
#
_symmetry.space_group_name_H-M   'P 1'
#
loop_
_entity.id
_entity.type
_entity.pdbx_description
1 polymer ?
#
loop_
_entity_poly.entity_id
_entity_poly.type
_entity_poly.pdbx_seq_one_letter_code
_entity_poly.pdbx_strand_id
1 'polypeptide(L)' 'WDDLPEEAKNYVAYIEKAVGVPIDIISVGSDRAQTIIRRHPFA' A
#
# COMPACT_ATOMS: atom_id res chain seq x y z
N TRP A 1 0.10 6.60 3.68
CA TRP A 1 1.42 6.06 3.33
C TRP A 1 2.46 6.59 4.29
N ASP A 2 2.53 7.91 4.46
CA ASP A 2 3.52 8.56 5.34
C ASP A 2 3.39 8.12 6.80
N ASP A 3 2.15 7.96 7.28
CA ASP A 3 1.85 7.49 8.65
C ASP A 3 2.13 6.00 8.90
N LEU A 4 2.47 5.22 7.86
CA LEU A 4 2.83 3.82 8.08
C LEU A 4 4.23 3.72 8.73
N PRO A 5 4.42 2.83 9.70
CA PRO A 5 5.74 2.48 10.22
C PRO A 5 6.69 2.06 9.09
N GLU A 6 7.98 2.29 9.28
CA GLU A 6 8.99 1.99 8.27
C GLU A 6 9.05 0.49 7.97
N GLU A 7 8.83 -0.36 8.97
CA GLU A 7 8.76 -1.80 8.85
C GLU A 7 7.61 -2.24 7.92
N ALA A 8 6.46 -1.54 7.98
CA ALA A 8 5.33 -1.83 7.12
C ALA A 8 5.63 -1.45 5.66
N LYS A 9 6.27 -0.30 5.44
CA LYS A 9 6.72 0.12 4.09
C LYS A 9 7.73 -0.87 3.51
N ASN A 10 8.69 -1.30 4.32
CA ASN A 10 9.68 -2.32 3.96
C ASN A 10 9.02 -3.66 3.58
N TYR A 11 7.99 -4.07 4.32
CA TYR A 11 7.26 -5.29 4.01
C TYR A 11 6.49 -5.20 2.68
N VAL A 12 5.84 -4.06 2.41
CA VAL A 12 5.19 -3.79 1.11
C VAL A 12 6.23 -3.86 -0.02
N ALA A 13 7.38 -3.20 0.13
CA ALA A 13 8.45 -3.23 -0.88
C ALA A 13 9.01 -4.63 -1.11
N TYR A 14 9.12 -5.45 -0.06
CA TYR A 14 9.50 -6.85 -0.16
C TYR A 14 8.51 -7.64 -1.02
N ILE A 15 7.20 -7.46 -0.80
CA ILE A 15 6.16 -8.13 -1.61
C ILE A 15 6.24 -7.68 -3.07
N GLU A 16 6.30 -6.36 -3.33
CA GLU A 16 6.42 -5.80 -4.68
C GLU A 16 7.59 -6.42 -5.46
N LYS A 17 8.75 -6.57 -4.79
CA LYS A 17 9.92 -7.24 -5.37
C LYS A 17 9.67 -8.72 -5.66
N ALA A 18 8.95 -9.42 -4.79
CA ALA A 18 8.65 -10.84 -4.96
C ALA A 18 7.66 -11.11 -6.11
N VAL A 19 6.65 -10.25 -6.28
CA VAL A 19 5.60 -10.43 -7.30
C VAL A 19 5.87 -9.70 -8.61
N GLY A 20 6.81 -8.75 -8.62
CA GLY A 20 7.21 -7.99 -9.82
C GLY A 20 6.19 -6.94 -10.28
N VAL A 21 5.23 -6.58 -9.43
CA VAL A 21 4.19 -5.57 -9.71
C VAL A 21 4.03 -4.62 -8.51
N PRO A 22 3.62 -3.36 -8.74
CA PRO A 22 3.40 -2.39 -7.67
C PRO A 22 2.12 -2.70 -6.90
N ILE A 23 2.11 -2.34 -5.60
CA ILE A 23 0.92 -2.38 -4.74
C ILE A 23 0.31 -0.98 -4.71
N ASP A 24 -0.71 -0.74 -5.51
CA ASP A 24 -1.28 0.60 -5.71
C ASP A 24 -2.29 1.01 -4.62
N ILE A 25 -2.91 0.05 -3.93
CA ILE A 25 -3.94 0.27 -2.91
C ILE A 25 -3.67 -0.62 -1.70
N ILE A 26 -3.76 -0.05 -0.49
CA ILE A 26 -3.56 -0.77 0.77
C ILE A 26 -4.74 -0.47 1.71
N SER A 27 -5.52 -1.50 2.06
CA SER A 27 -6.57 -1.38 3.08
C SER A 27 -5.98 -1.59 4.48
N VAL A 28 -6.19 -0.63 5.37
CA VAL A 28 -5.62 -0.63 6.74
C VAL A 28 -6.69 -0.70 7.83
N GLY A 29 -7.95 -0.90 7.44
CA GLY A 29 -9.07 -1.00 8.37
C GLY A 29 -10.39 -1.33 7.66
N SER A 30 -11.47 -1.39 8.44
CA SER A 30 -12.79 -1.76 7.94
C SER A 30 -13.56 -0.59 7.32
N ASP A 31 -13.24 0.65 7.70
CA ASP A 31 -13.85 1.85 7.10
C ASP A 31 -13.26 2.10 5.70
N ARG A 32 -14.08 2.59 4.77
CA ARG A 32 -13.64 3.01 3.43
C ARG A 32 -12.54 4.07 3.50
N ALA A 33 -12.63 4.99 4.46
CA ALA A 33 -11.62 6.02 4.66
C ALA A 33 -10.26 5.45 5.09
N GLN A 34 -10.23 4.22 5.63
CA GLN A 34 -9.02 3.52 6.04
C GLN A 34 -8.38 2.77 4.85
N THR A 35 -8.24 3.46 3.73
CA THR A 35 -7.61 2.95 2.52
C THR A 35 -6.55 3.93 2.04
N ILE A 36 -5.32 3.46 1.88
CA ILE A 36 -4.22 4.24 1.31
C ILE A 36 -4.21 3.98 -0.20
N ILE A 37 -4.44 5.04 -0.98
CA ILE A 37 -4.35 5.00 -2.45
C ILE A 37 -3.00 5.61 -2.85
N ARG A 38 -2.05 4.77 -3.29
CA ARG A 38 -0.74 5.21 -3.82
C ARG A 38 -0.85 5.62 -5.28
N ARG A 39 -1.66 4.90 -6.06
CA ARG A 39 -2.01 5.21 -7.45
C ARG A 39 -3.48 4.90 -7.68
N HIS A 40 -4.22 5.87 -8.23
CA HIS A 40 -5.63 5.67 -8.53
C HIS A 40 -5.79 4.91 -9.87
N PRO A 41 -6.58 3.82 -9.94
CA PRO A 41 -6.70 3.01 -11.16
C PRO A 41 -7.33 3.73 -12.36
N PHE A 42 -8.06 4.82 -12.13
CA PHE A 42 -8.81 5.58 -13.15
C PHE A 42 -8.37 7.03 -13.30
N ALA A 43 -7.22 7.43 -12.73
CA ALA A 43 -6.67 8.77 -12.89
C ALA A 43 -5.77 8.87 -14.12
#